data_AF-A0A7Y5CNY7-F1
#
_entry.id   AF-A0A7Y5CNY7-F1
#
_cell.length_a   1.000
_cell.length_b   1.000
_cell.length_c   1.000
_cell.angle_alpha   90.00
_cell.angle_beta   90.00
_cell.angle_gamma   90.00
#
_symmetry.space_group_name_H-M   'P 1'
#
loop_
_entity.id
_entity.type
_entity.pdbx_description
1 polymer ?
#
loop_
_entity_poly.entity_id
_entity_poly.type
_entity_poly.pdbx_seq_one_letter_code
_entity_poly.pdbx_strand_id
1 'polypeptide(L)'
;MKRDLPLVTGYVIKTEPERLTLDLGRSLGVRKGMKCHVYREGAPIVHPVTNEVIGKAIDELCEAQITDVFDAYSLATVIKAKGGVVKMSDRVVTK
;
A
#
# COMPACT_ATOMS: atom_id res chain seq x y z
N MET A 1 4.49 -26.10 6.48
CA MET A 1 3.29 -25.23 6.45
C MET A 1 3.74 -23.82 6.07
N LYS A 2 3.49 -23.37 4.83
CA LYS A 2 3.67 -21.95 4.48
C LYS A 2 2.58 -21.20 5.23
N ARG A 3 2.96 -20.43 6.24
CA ARG A 3 2.04 -19.59 6.98
C ARG A 3 1.82 -18.37 6.10
N ASP A 4 0.74 -18.35 5.34
CA ASP A 4 0.32 -17.17 4.59
C ASP A 4 0.11 -16.06 5.63
N LEU A 5 1.06 -15.14 5.72
CA LEU A 5 0.94 -13.99 6.59
C LEU A 5 -0.26 -13.19 6.10
N PRO A 6 -1.18 -12.77 6.99
CA PRO A 6 -2.33 -11.99 6.56
C PRO A 6 -1.83 -10.75 5.82
N LEU A 7 -2.32 -10.55 4.60
CA LEU A 7 -2.06 -9.34 3.84
C LEU A 7 -2.72 -8.19 4.60
N VAL A 8 -1.89 -7.30 5.14
CA VAL A 8 -2.37 -6.11 5.84
C VAL A 8 -2.51 -5.01 4.80
N THR A 9 -3.71 -4.44 4.72
CA THR A 9 -4.02 -3.32 3.83
C THR A 9 -4.23 -2.04 4.62
N GLY A 10 -3.86 -0.91 4.05
CA GLY A 10 -4.01 0.41 4.66
C GLY A 10 -3.79 1.53 3.65
N TYR A 11 -3.42 2.70 4.16
CA TYR A 11 -3.28 3.94 3.42
C TYR A 11 -1.98 4.66 3.75
N VAL A 12 -1.48 5.43 2.78
CA VAL A 12 -0.47 6.45 3.00
C VAL A 12 -1.13 7.64 3.68
N ILE A 13 -0.74 7.93 4.92
CA ILE A 13 -1.30 9.03 5.72
C ILE A 13 -0.39 10.27 5.75
N LYS A 14 0.87 10.14 5.32
CA LYS A 14 1.78 11.27 5.12
C LYS A 14 2.87 10.92 4.11
N THR A 15 3.27 11.91 3.31
CA THR A 15 4.36 11.80 2.35
C THR A 15 5.44 12.84 2.66
N GLU A 16 6.69 12.39 2.74
CA GLU A 16 7.90 13.19 2.83
C GLU A 16 8.83 12.77 1.68
N PRO A 17 9.86 13.57 1.31
CA PRO A 17 10.65 13.34 0.10
C PRO A 17 11.20 11.92 -0.09
N GLU A 18 11.60 11.26 1.00
CA GLU A 18 12.17 9.90 0.97
C GLU A 18 11.41 8.90 1.85
N ARG A 19 10.33 9.35 2.49
CA ARG A 19 9.65 8.58 3.54
C ARG A 19 8.14 8.67 3.43
N LEU A 20 7.49 7.52 3.61
CA LEU A 20 6.04 7.38 3.69
C LEU A 20 5.65 7.04 5.12
N THR A 21 4.58 7.66 5.60
CA THR A 21 3.91 7.22 6.83
C THR A 21 2.66 6.45 6.46
N LEU A 22 2.52 5.26 7.01
CA LEU A 22 1.44 4.32 6.73
C LEU A 22 0.60 4.12 7.99
N ASP A 23 -0.71 3.99 7.88
CA ASP A 23 -1.62 3.61 8.99
C ASP A 23 -1.51 2.13 9.39
N LEU A 24 -0.35 1.54 9.15
CA LEU A 24 -0.02 0.14 9.37
C LEU A 24 0.90 0.01 10.58
N GLY A 25 0.34 -0.27 11.76
CA GLY A 25 1.09 -0.38 13.02
C GLY A 25 1.34 -1.81 13.50
N ARG A 26 2.05 -1.95 14.63
CA ARG A 26 2.31 -3.24 15.30
C ARG A 26 1.03 -3.99 15.65
N SER A 27 -0.03 -3.27 15.99
CA SER A 27 -1.36 -3.81 16.29
C SER A 27 -1.96 -4.62 15.12
N LEU A 28 -1.56 -4.31 13.89
CA LEU A 28 -1.96 -5.02 12.67
C LEU A 28 -0.95 -6.09 12.23
N GLY A 29 0.07 -6.38 13.05
CA GLY A 29 1.07 -7.42 12.78
C GLY A 29 2.25 -6.99 11.89
N VAL A 30 2.36 -5.69 11.62
CA VAL A 30 3.40 -5.08 10.78
C VAL A 30 4.76 -5.11 11.50
N ARG A 31 5.84 -5.35 10.76
CA ARG A 31 7.21 -5.49 11.29
C ARG A 31 8.22 -4.74 10.45
N LYS A 32 9.29 -4.28 11.10
CA LYS A 32 10.45 -3.69 10.44
C LYS A 32 11.02 -4.68 9.42
N GLY A 33 11.38 -4.17 8.25
CA GLY A 33 11.91 -4.95 7.14
C GLY A 33 10.86 -5.53 6.19
N MET A 34 9.57 -5.55 6.57
CA MET A 34 8.49 -5.97 5.66
C MET A 34 8.43 -5.06 4.45
N LYS A 35 8.10 -5.64 3.29
CA LYS A 35 7.87 -4.90 2.06
C LYS A 35 6.39 -4.61 1.90
N CYS A 36 6.07 -3.51 1.24
CA CYS A 36 4.72 -3.19 0.86
C CYS A 36 4.67 -2.59 -0.55
N HIS A 37 3.52 -2.74 -1.19
CA HIS A 37 3.19 -2.13 -2.46
C HIS A 37 2.26 -0.95 -2.23
N VAL A 38 2.60 0.21 -2.78
CA VAL A 38 1.75 1.40 -2.80
C VAL A 38 1.10 1.51 -4.17
N TYR A 39 -0.21 1.68 -4.19
CA TYR A 39 -0.99 1.73 -5.41
C TYR A 39 -2.19 2.68 -5.29
N ARG A 40 -2.68 3.16 -6.43
CA ARG A 40 -3.87 4.00 -6.49
C ARG A 40 -4.98 3.27 -7.24
N GLU A 41 -6.19 3.29 -6.68
CA GLU A 41 -7.38 2.89 -7.44
C GLU A 41 -7.81 4.03 -8.37
N GLY A 42 -7.96 3.71 -9.65
CA GLY A 42 -8.47 4.58 -10.68
C GLY A 42 -9.93 4.32 -11.02
N ALA A 43 -10.26 4.50 -12.30
CA ALA A 43 -11.62 4.35 -12.82
C ALA A 43 -12.18 2.94 -12.59
N PRO A 44 -13.50 2.81 -12.36
CA PRO A 44 -14.14 1.51 -12.31
C PRO A 44 -14.00 0.80 -13.66
N ILE A 45 -13.72 -0.49 -13.61
CA ILE A 45 -13.73 -1.38 -14.77
C ILE A 45 -15.14 -1.96 -14.85
N VAL A 46 -15.86 -1.60 -15.91
CA VAL A 46 -17.26 -1.97 -16.09
C VAL A 46 -17.38 -3.00 -17.20
N HIS A 47 -18.14 -4.08 -16.96
CA HIS A 47 -18.44 -5.06 -17.99
C HIS A 47 -19.34 -4.43 -19.08
N PRO A 48 -18.95 -4.44 -20.36
CA PRO A 48 -19.65 -3.66 -21.39
C PRO A 48 -21.06 -4.18 -21.71
N VAL A 49 -21.40 -5.41 -21.29
CA VAL A 49 -22.71 -6.03 -21.57
C VAL A 49 -23.64 -5.97 -20.36
N THR A 50 -23.13 -6.25 -19.16
CA THR A 50 -23.95 -6.31 -17.93
C THR A 50 -23.99 -4.99 -17.18
N ASN A 51 -23.11 -4.05 -17.52
CA ASN A 51 -22.88 -2.80 -16.79
C ASN A 51 -22.46 -2.99 -15.32
N GLU A 52 -22.04 -4.20 -14.95
CA GLU A 52 -21.55 -4.47 -13.60
C GLU A 52 -20.11 -3.95 -13.42
N VAL A 53 -19.84 -3.43 -12.23
CA VAL A 53 -18.49 -3.02 -11.83
C VAL A 53 -17.69 -4.27 -11.46
N ILE A 54 -16.74 -4.65 -12.31
CA ILE A 54 -15.85 -5.80 -12.11
C ILE A 54 -14.75 -5.46 -11.09
N GLY A 55 -14.31 -4.21 -11.06
CA GLY A 55 -13.24 -3.76 -10.20
C GLY A 55 -12.87 -2.31 -10.47
N LYS A 56 -11.62 -1.94 -10.14
CA LYS A 56 -11.07 -0.63 -10.45
C LYS A 56 -9.69 -0.79 -11.06
N ALA A 57 -9.33 0.13 -11.95
CA ALA A 57 -7.96 0.23 -12.45
C ALA A 57 -6.99 0.40 -11.27
N ILE A 58 -5.81 -0.21 -11.36
CA ILE A 58 -4.78 -0.14 -10.34
C ILE A 58 -3.54 0.49 -10.95
N ASP A 59 -3.14 1.64 -10.44
CA ASP A 59 -1.86 2.26 -10.76
C ASP A 59 -0.84 1.85 -9.69
N GLU A 60 0.09 0.96 -10.02
CA GLU A 60 1.19 0.61 -9.12
C GLU A 60 2.19 1.77 -9.02
N LEU A 61 2.34 2.34 -7.83
CA LEU A 61 3.15 3.55 -7.64
C LEU A 61 4.59 3.22 -7.27
N CYS A 62 4.78 2.43 -6.22
CA CYS A 62 6.10 2.02 -5.78
C CYS A 62 6.07 0.76 -4.90
N GLU A 63 7.26 0.19 -4.70
CA GLU A 63 7.55 -0.73 -3.60
C GLU A 63 8.28 0.04 -2.50
N ALA A 64 7.87 -0.15 -1.27
CA ALA A 64 8.49 0.44 -0.09
C ALA A 64 8.87 -0.63 0.93
N GLN A 65 9.85 -0.34 1.77
CA GLN A 65 10.26 -1.19 2.88
C GLN A 65 10.03 -0.46 4.20
N ILE A 66 9.39 -1.14 5.13
CA ILE A 66 9.06 -0.61 6.46
C ILE A 66 10.35 -0.49 7.27
N THR A 67 10.71 0.72 7.65
CA THR A 67 11.94 1.02 8.41
C THR A 67 11.70 1.07 9.90
N ASP A 68 10.53 1.55 10.32
CA ASP A 68 10.16 1.72 11.73
C ASP A 68 8.67 1.46 11.92
N VAL A 69 8.32 0.85 13.05
CA VAL A 69 6.94 0.48 13.36
C VAL A 69 6.59 1.00 14.74
N PHE A 70 5.45 1.68 14.83
CA PHE A 70 4.81 2.16 16.04
C PHE A 70 3.49 1.40 16.24
N ASP A 71 2.78 1.65 17.33
CA ASP A 71 1.61 0.83 17.67
C ASP A 71 0.46 1.01 16.68
N ALA A 72 0.25 2.23 16.18
CA ALA A 72 -0.81 2.61 15.26
C ALA A 72 -0.35 2.90 13.82
N TYR A 73 0.95 3.07 13.57
CA TYR A 73 1.46 3.46 12.26
C TYR A 73 2.88 2.95 12.02
N SER A 74 3.37 3.07 10.79
CA SER A 74 4.75 2.76 10.43
C SER A 74 5.35 3.79 9.48
N LEU A 75 6.67 3.75 9.40
CA LEU A 75 7.45 4.51 8.44
C LEU A 75 8.03 3.54 7.42
N ALA A 76 7.99 3.93 6.15
CA ALA A 76 8.56 3.16 5.06
C ALA A 76 9.37 4.04 4.13
N THR A 77 10.45 3.50 3.57
CA THR A 77 11.23 4.15 2.52
C THR A 77 10.96 3.49 1.18
N VAL A 78 10.91 4.29 0.12
CA VAL A 78 10.69 3.79 -1.24
C VAL A 78 11.96 3.06 -1.69
N ILE A 79 11.81 1.78 -2.04
CA ILE A 79 12.93 0.94 -2.54
C ILE A 79 12.89 0.79 -4.06
N LYS A 80 11.72 0.94 -4.69
CA LYS A 80 11.56 0.88 -6.14
C LYS A 80 10.37 1.72 -6.58
N ALA A 81 10.61 2.76 -7.37
CA ALA A 81 9.54 3.48 -8.06
C ALA A 81 9.04 2.65 -9.25
N LYS A 82 7.73 2.60 -9.45
CA LYS A 82 7.08 1.94 -10.60
C LYS A 82 6.30 2.92 -11.48
N GLY A 83 5.74 3.98 -10.90
CA GLY A 83 5.06 5.04 -11.64
C GLY A 83 4.43 6.09 -10.73
N GLY A 84 4.25 7.31 -11.23
CA GLY A 84 3.56 8.38 -10.50
C GLY A 84 4.23 8.83 -9.19
N VAL A 85 3.69 9.91 -8.63
CA VAL A 85 4.09 10.42 -7.31
C VAL A 85 3.11 9.89 -6.28
N VAL A 86 3.64 9.28 -5.22
CA VAL A 86 2.86 8.83 -4.06
C VAL A 86 2.26 10.05 -3.36
N LYS A 87 1.00 9.95 -3.00
CA LYS A 87 0.22 10.98 -2.32
C LYS A 87 -0.46 10.38 -1.10
N MET A 88 -0.91 11.26 -0.21
CA MET A 88 -1.84 10.87 0.85
C MET A 88 -3.08 10.20 0.25
N SER A 89 -3.64 9.23 0.98
CA SER A 89 -4.78 8.40 0.59
C SER A 89 -4.51 7.34 -0.48
N ASP A 90 -3.28 7.22 -0.99
CA ASP A 90 -2.89 6.05 -1.78
C ASP A 90 -2.93 4.79 -0.91
N ARG A 91 -3.25 3.66 -1.52
CA ARG A 91 -3.45 2.39 -0.80
C ARG A 91 -2.14 1.65 -0.67
N VAL A 92 -2.02 0.89 0.41
CA VAL A 92 -0.85 0.08 0.71
C VAL A 92 -1.28 -1.33 1.05
N VAL A 93 -0.51 -2.31 0.56
CA VAL A 93 -0.66 -3.72 0.93
C VAL A 93 0.71 -4.32 1.25
N THR A 94 0.82 -5.04 2.37
CA THR A 94 2.06 -5.75 2.74
C THR A 94 2.27 -6.97 1.85
N LYS A 95 3.53 -7.29 1.56
CA LYS A 95 3.96 -8.47 0.80
C LYS A 95 4.64 -9.50 1.70
#